data_AF-A0A9J6DBK0-F1
#
_entry.id   AF-A0A9J6DBK0-F1
#
_cell.length_a   1.000
_cell.length_b   1.000
_cell.length_c   1.000
_cell.angle_alpha   90.00
_cell.angle_beta   90.00
_cell.angle_gamma   90.00
#
_symmetry.space_group_name_H-M   'P 1'
#
loop_
_entity.id
_entity.type
_entity.pdbx_description
1 polymer ?
#
loop_
_entity_poly.entity_id
_entity_poly.type
_entity_poly.pdbx_seq_one_letter_code
_entity_poly.pdbx_strand_id
1 'polypeptide(L)'
;MGVKRFFKIRGALHISDANEERDPNSQDKFWKVRPLLEAVRSRCLQLVPLEQNSIDEQMVPFTGRIAAKQFVKGKPNPEGVKVFVRCSFDGLAHDFEFYQGKGTGVSKEHAHLGLGGSVVMRLVESLPKAQNIKCYMDNYFTSVKLFLELKKIGILASGTIRGNRLAGCVMKTDKEMKKEGRGSYDERVSQNDEVVLVRWQDNGTVNMASTHLGVGNIGTVRRWSESQKVHVDIDCPEVVLDYNKYMGGVDKLDFIMSLYPMRTRTKKWPVRVISHFASFALSNSWLEYLRDANKAGLLRKETLDMMAFQTDVANCLLNSNKPQKKRGRPSNDNSRTVKKKLLALTPQQKAWGMFAPLLNDLFKFLAPLLRIVDLENPIQLLYKGTLRVLLVLLHDFPQFLCDFHYDFCDLIAANCIQMHNLILSAFPQHMRLPDPFTSNLKVEVLPEITQAP
;
A
#
# COMPACT_ATOMS: atom_id res chain seq x y z
N MET A 1 26.59 9.58 -0.70
CA MET A 1 27.39 8.37 -0.38
C MET A 1 28.29 8.08 -1.58
N GLY A 2 29.57 7.78 -1.39
CA GLY A 2 30.45 7.42 -2.51
C GLY A 2 30.11 6.05 -3.13
N VAL A 3 30.31 5.90 -4.44
CA VAL A 3 29.96 4.68 -5.21
C VAL A 3 30.63 3.42 -4.63
N LYS A 4 31.91 3.49 -4.25
CA LYS A 4 32.63 2.38 -3.61
C LYS A 4 31.98 1.94 -2.30
N ARG A 5 31.54 2.91 -1.48
CA ARG A 5 30.85 2.63 -0.20
C ARG A 5 29.50 1.98 -0.44
N PHE A 6 28.73 2.44 -1.43
CA PHE A 6 27.45 1.84 -1.81
C PHE A 6 27.61 0.36 -2.17
N PHE A 7 28.56 0.02 -3.06
CA PHE A 7 28.79 -1.38 -3.44
C PHE A 7 29.33 -2.24 -2.30
N LYS A 8 30.16 -1.66 -1.40
CA LYS A 8 30.62 -2.35 -0.18
C LYS A 8 29.46 -2.70 0.75
N ILE A 9 28.55 -1.74 1.02
CA ILE A 9 27.35 -1.97 1.84
C ILE A 9 26.45 -3.02 1.18
N ARG A 10 26.14 -2.84 -0.12
CA ARG A 10 25.29 -3.79 -0.86
C ARG A 10 25.87 -5.20 -0.86
N GLY A 11 27.19 -5.32 -1.00
CA GLY A 11 27.89 -6.60 -0.95
C GLY A 11 27.81 -7.28 0.41
N ALA A 12 27.76 -6.49 1.49
CA ALA A 12 27.66 -6.97 2.86
C ALA A 12 26.23 -7.04 3.40
N LEU A 13 25.20 -6.65 2.63
CA LEU A 13 23.82 -6.61 3.11
C LEU A 13 23.28 -8.00 3.45
N HIS A 14 22.81 -8.16 4.69
CA HIS A 14 22.13 -9.33 5.25
C HIS A 14 20.97 -8.86 6.12
N ILE A 15 19.93 -9.70 6.27
CA ILE A 15 18.76 -9.44 7.12
C ILE A 15 18.85 -10.30 8.38
N SER A 16 19.08 -11.60 8.21
CA SER A 16 19.35 -12.52 9.32
C SER A 16 20.82 -12.48 9.74
N ASP A 17 21.09 -12.78 11.00
CA ASP A 17 22.46 -12.92 11.50
C ASP A 17 23.17 -14.06 10.74
N ALA A 18 24.37 -13.80 10.27
CA ALA A 18 25.19 -14.79 9.55
C ALA A 18 25.85 -15.78 10.52
N ASN A 19 25.92 -15.46 11.82
CA ASN A 19 26.52 -16.28 12.86
C ASN A 19 25.50 -17.20 13.55
N GLU A 20 24.20 -16.99 13.35
CA GLU A 20 23.18 -17.92 13.81
C GLU A 20 23.22 -19.19 12.96
N GLU A 21 23.39 -20.34 13.62
CA GLU A 21 23.33 -21.62 12.94
C GLU A 21 21.92 -21.84 12.41
N ARG A 22 21.83 -22.13 11.11
CA ARG A 22 20.57 -22.52 10.48
C ARG A 22 20.14 -23.83 11.12
N ASP A 23 18.92 -23.86 11.67
CA ASP A 23 18.26 -25.10 12.08
C ASP A 23 18.35 -26.14 10.93
N PRO A 24 19.07 -27.26 11.12
CA PRO A 24 19.23 -28.30 10.11
C PRO A 24 17.89 -28.89 9.63
N ASN A 25 16.86 -28.83 10.47
CA ASN A 25 15.52 -29.35 10.16
C ASN A 25 14.64 -28.35 9.41
N SER A 26 15.05 -27.07 9.35
CA SER A 26 14.25 -26.03 8.72
C SER A 26 14.15 -26.20 7.21
N GLN A 27 12.92 -26.41 6.75
CA GLN A 27 12.56 -26.50 5.34
C GLN A 27 12.45 -25.13 4.65
N ASP A 28 12.62 -24.02 5.40
CA ASP A 28 12.52 -22.68 4.84
C ASP A 28 13.71 -22.35 3.94
N LYS A 29 13.46 -22.25 2.64
CA LYS A 29 14.47 -21.89 1.63
C LYS A 29 14.78 -20.39 1.61
N PHE A 30 13.93 -19.57 2.24
CA PHE A 30 14.03 -18.11 2.27
C PHE A 30 14.44 -17.55 3.63
N TRP A 31 14.92 -18.40 4.55
CA TRP A 31 15.31 -18.04 5.92
C TRP A 31 16.19 -16.78 6.02
N LYS A 32 17.11 -16.57 5.06
CA LYS A 32 18.03 -15.40 5.02
C LYS A 32 17.35 -14.05 4.91
N VAL A 33 16.09 -14.02 4.48
CA VAL A 33 15.27 -12.81 4.32
C VAL A 33 13.93 -12.95 5.04
N ARG A 34 13.70 -14.04 5.78
CA ARG A 34 12.43 -14.34 6.45
C ARG A 34 11.97 -13.20 7.37
N PRO A 35 12.83 -12.56 8.19
CA PRO A 35 12.40 -11.44 9.02
C PRO A 35 11.83 -10.27 8.23
N LEU A 36 12.43 -9.97 7.06
CA LEU A 36 11.92 -8.92 6.16
C LEU A 36 10.55 -9.32 5.57
N LEU A 37 10.42 -10.56 5.10
CA LEU A 37 9.17 -11.05 4.52
C LEU A 37 8.05 -11.04 5.56
N GLU A 38 8.32 -11.44 6.80
CA GLU A 38 7.34 -11.41 7.89
C GLU A 38 6.96 -9.99 8.28
N ALA A 39 7.91 -9.05 8.34
CA ALA A 39 7.61 -7.65 8.60
C ALA A 39 6.67 -7.05 7.53
N VAL A 40 6.96 -7.31 6.24
CA VAL A 40 6.09 -6.84 5.14
C VAL A 40 4.74 -7.52 5.19
N ARG A 41 4.69 -8.85 5.37
CA ARG A 41 3.44 -9.63 5.45
C ARG A 41 2.58 -9.17 6.63
N SER A 42 3.16 -8.98 7.80
CA SER A 42 2.47 -8.49 9.00
C SER A 42 1.78 -7.15 8.74
N ARG A 43 2.47 -6.20 8.08
CA ARG A 43 1.85 -4.93 7.69
C ARG A 43 0.72 -5.12 6.69
N CYS A 44 0.87 -6.02 5.70
CA CYS A 44 -0.18 -6.31 4.72
C CYS A 44 -1.43 -6.89 5.37
N LEU A 45 -1.28 -7.79 6.35
CA LEU A 45 -2.39 -8.41 7.08
C LEU A 45 -3.20 -7.43 7.93
N GLN A 46 -2.61 -6.28 8.29
CA GLN A 46 -3.31 -5.20 9.01
C GLN A 46 -4.14 -4.30 8.09
N LEU A 47 -3.99 -4.43 6.77
CA LEU A 47 -4.75 -3.65 5.81
C LEU A 47 -6.18 -4.20 5.71
N VAL A 48 -7.16 -3.30 5.67
CA VAL A 48 -8.56 -3.69 5.52
C VAL A 48 -8.81 -4.16 4.07
N PRO A 49 -9.20 -5.42 3.85
CA PRO A 49 -9.53 -5.92 2.53
C PRO A 49 -10.83 -5.29 2.03
N LEU A 50 -10.90 -5.02 0.72
CA LEU A 50 -12.16 -4.74 0.05
C LEU A 50 -12.95 -6.05 -0.16
N GLU A 51 -14.22 -5.92 -0.54
CA GLU A 51 -15.09 -7.06 -0.82
C GLU A 51 -14.50 -7.98 -1.91
N GLN A 52 -14.00 -7.42 -3.00
CA GLN A 52 -13.44 -8.18 -4.12
C GLN A 52 -11.92 -8.31 -4.04
N ASN A 53 -11.45 -9.55 -4.02
CA ASN A 53 -10.04 -9.92 -3.90
C ASN A 53 -9.62 -10.86 -5.04
N SER A 54 -8.44 -10.65 -5.62
CA SER A 54 -7.83 -11.54 -6.58
C SER A 54 -6.68 -12.33 -5.95
N ILE A 55 -6.54 -13.61 -6.29
CA ILE A 55 -5.40 -14.45 -5.93
C ILE A 55 -4.71 -14.90 -7.22
N ASP A 56 -3.42 -14.60 -7.34
CA ASP A 56 -2.60 -14.97 -8.49
C ASP A 56 -1.11 -15.08 -8.11
N GLU A 57 -0.28 -15.38 -9.10
CA GLU A 57 1.15 -15.54 -8.98
C GLU A 57 1.90 -14.30 -9.49
N GLN A 58 2.76 -13.76 -8.63
CA GLN A 58 3.80 -12.80 -8.98
C GLN A 58 5.14 -13.50 -9.17
N MET A 59 5.99 -12.95 -10.05
CA MET A 59 7.37 -13.39 -10.22
C MET A 59 8.36 -12.37 -9.65
N VAL A 60 9.29 -12.81 -8.81
CA VAL A 60 10.51 -12.06 -8.45
C VAL A 60 11.59 -12.42 -9.46
N PRO A 61 11.90 -11.56 -10.46
CA PRO A 61 12.76 -11.96 -11.58
C PRO A 61 14.20 -12.21 -11.12
N PHE A 62 14.74 -13.40 -11.35
CA PHE A 62 16.09 -13.75 -10.93
C PHE A 62 16.65 -14.96 -11.69
N THR A 63 17.76 -14.77 -12.40
CA THR A 63 18.42 -15.83 -13.20
C THR A 63 19.57 -16.53 -12.47
N GLY A 64 19.98 -16.01 -11.31
CA GLY A 64 21.07 -16.60 -10.51
C GLY A 64 20.71 -17.94 -9.86
N ARG A 65 21.60 -18.44 -9.00
CA ARG A 65 21.40 -19.72 -8.29
C ARG A 65 20.54 -19.52 -7.04
N ILE A 66 19.38 -20.18 -7.01
CA ILE A 66 18.52 -20.33 -5.83
C ILE A 66 17.73 -21.64 -5.96
N ALA A 67 17.55 -22.36 -4.84
CA ALA A 67 16.91 -23.68 -4.81
C ALA A 67 15.40 -23.66 -5.16
N ALA A 68 14.74 -22.51 -5.02
CA ALA A 68 13.32 -22.32 -5.28
C ALA A 68 13.03 -21.63 -6.63
N LYS A 69 14.01 -21.60 -7.55
CA LYS A 69 13.85 -20.97 -8.86
C LYS A 69 12.80 -21.71 -9.68
N GLN A 70 11.96 -20.98 -10.39
CA GLN A 70 10.91 -21.47 -11.27
C GLN A 70 11.02 -20.85 -12.65
N PHE A 71 10.54 -21.60 -13.65
CA PHE A 71 10.36 -21.11 -15.00
C PHE A 71 8.88 -21.18 -15.37
N VAL A 72 8.27 -20.03 -15.66
CA VAL A 72 6.86 -19.88 -16.04
C VAL A 72 6.81 -19.35 -17.47
N LYS A 73 6.54 -20.26 -18.40
CA LYS A 73 6.42 -19.94 -19.84
C LYS A 73 5.29 -18.93 -20.06
N GLY A 74 5.53 -17.89 -20.84
CA GLY A 74 4.53 -16.90 -21.25
C GLY A 74 4.44 -15.64 -20.38
N LYS A 75 5.09 -15.59 -19.20
CA LYS A 75 5.22 -14.34 -18.42
C LYS A 75 6.39 -13.50 -18.95
N PRO A 76 6.33 -12.15 -18.89
CA PRO A 76 7.41 -11.26 -19.38
C PRO A 76 8.78 -11.54 -18.74
N ASN A 77 8.78 -11.92 -17.46
CA ASN A 77 9.94 -12.43 -16.75
C ASN A 77 9.70 -13.91 -16.43
N PRO A 78 10.07 -14.84 -17.32
CA PRO A 78 9.69 -16.24 -17.16
C PRO A 78 10.51 -16.95 -16.08
N GLU A 79 11.69 -16.44 -15.71
CA GLU A 79 12.58 -17.08 -14.75
C GLU A 79 12.75 -16.27 -13.45
N GLY A 80 12.51 -16.90 -12.30
CA GLY A 80 12.65 -16.23 -11.02
C GLY A 80 12.12 -17.03 -9.83
N VAL A 81 11.76 -16.33 -8.76
CA VAL A 81 11.08 -16.92 -7.60
C VAL A 81 9.59 -16.60 -7.69
N LYS A 82 8.76 -17.64 -7.66
CA LYS A 82 7.31 -17.50 -7.69
C LYS A 82 6.76 -17.16 -6.30
N VAL A 83 5.86 -16.20 -6.24
CA VAL A 83 5.16 -15.76 -5.02
C VAL A 83 3.67 -15.76 -5.32
N PHE A 84 2.88 -16.40 -4.47
CA PHE A 84 1.42 -16.32 -4.51
C PHE A 84 1.00 -15.08 -3.74
N VAL A 85 0.11 -14.26 -4.31
CA VAL A 85 -0.28 -12.98 -3.71
C VAL A 85 -1.80 -12.86 -3.71
N ARG A 86 -2.36 -12.37 -2.60
CA ARG A 86 -3.75 -11.91 -2.53
C ARG A 86 -3.79 -10.38 -2.54
N CYS A 87 -4.49 -9.83 -3.52
CA CYS A 87 -4.72 -8.39 -3.63
C CYS A 87 -6.22 -8.07 -3.61
N SER A 88 -6.59 -6.86 -3.18
CA SER A 88 -7.87 -6.27 -3.57
C SER A 88 -7.89 -5.97 -5.08
N PHE A 89 -9.08 -5.80 -5.65
CA PHE A 89 -9.23 -5.55 -7.09
C PHE A 89 -8.49 -4.31 -7.62
N ASP A 90 -8.17 -3.34 -6.75
CA ASP A 90 -7.41 -2.14 -7.05
C ASP A 90 -5.88 -2.34 -7.00
N GLY A 91 -5.44 -3.52 -6.58
CA GLY A 91 -4.03 -3.94 -6.55
C GLY A 91 -3.36 -3.88 -5.18
N LEU A 92 -4.05 -3.43 -4.12
CA LEU A 92 -3.46 -3.42 -2.78
C LEU A 92 -3.27 -4.84 -2.27
N ALA A 93 -2.05 -5.22 -1.93
CA ALA A 93 -1.72 -6.55 -1.43
C ALA A 93 -2.00 -6.68 0.07
N HIS A 94 -2.62 -7.81 0.43
CA HIS A 94 -3.02 -8.13 1.81
C HIS A 94 -2.30 -9.33 2.38
N ASP A 95 -1.95 -10.30 1.52
CA ASP A 95 -1.16 -11.46 1.94
C ASP A 95 -0.33 -12.01 0.77
N PHE A 96 0.73 -12.75 1.09
CA PHE A 96 1.54 -13.46 0.11
C PHE A 96 2.25 -14.69 0.71
N GLU A 97 2.54 -15.67 -0.15
CA GLU A 97 3.30 -16.86 0.20
C GLU A 97 4.32 -17.22 -0.88
N PHE A 98 5.56 -17.48 -0.47
CA PHE A 98 6.63 -17.89 -1.38
C PHE A 98 6.50 -19.36 -1.76
N TYR A 99 6.59 -19.65 -3.05
CA TYR A 99 6.73 -21.03 -3.52
C TYR A 99 8.13 -21.56 -3.23
N GLN A 100 8.23 -22.69 -2.53
CA GLN A 100 9.48 -23.31 -2.13
C GLN A 100 9.73 -24.67 -2.82
N GLY A 101 8.83 -25.15 -3.68
CA GLY A 101 8.85 -26.55 -4.15
C GLY A 101 8.37 -27.51 -3.07
N LYS A 102 9.06 -28.64 -2.86
CA LYS A 102 8.88 -29.50 -1.66
C LYS A 102 9.23 -28.66 -0.43
N GLY A 103 8.22 -28.35 0.40
CA GLY A 103 8.34 -27.40 1.54
C GLY A 103 7.55 -26.08 1.38
N THR A 104 6.89 -25.86 0.24
CA THR A 104 5.81 -24.84 0.18
C THR A 104 4.73 -25.29 1.14
N GLY A 105 4.21 -24.40 2.00
CA GLY A 105 3.32 -24.78 3.11
C GLY A 105 2.28 -25.80 2.63
N VAL A 106 2.30 -27.00 3.15
CA VAL A 106 1.17 -27.91 3.02
C VAL A 106 0.76 -28.14 4.45
N SER A 107 -0.17 -27.31 4.94
CA SER A 107 -0.92 -27.70 6.13
C SER A 107 -1.51 -29.08 5.81
N LYS A 108 -1.28 -30.05 6.70
CA LYS A 108 -1.84 -31.41 6.54
C LYS A 108 -3.37 -31.35 6.34
N GLU A 109 -4.00 -30.30 6.89
CA GLU A 109 -5.43 -30.01 6.77
C GLU A 109 -5.93 -29.85 5.32
N HIS A 110 -5.21 -29.10 4.49
CA HIS A 110 -5.66 -28.76 3.12
C HIS A 110 -5.00 -29.57 2.01
N ALA A 111 -4.15 -30.54 2.37
CA ALA A 111 -3.39 -31.35 1.41
C ALA A 111 -4.26 -32.02 0.34
N HIS A 112 -5.50 -32.39 0.68
CA HIS A 112 -6.48 -33.00 -0.20
C HIS A 112 -6.94 -32.10 -1.37
N LEU A 113 -6.73 -30.79 -1.27
CA LEU A 113 -7.01 -29.80 -2.33
C LEU A 113 -5.84 -29.65 -3.33
N GLY A 114 -4.72 -30.33 -3.08
CA GLY A 114 -3.46 -30.09 -3.79
C GLY A 114 -2.83 -28.75 -3.43
N LEU A 115 -1.70 -28.44 -4.06
CA LEU A 115 -0.90 -27.26 -3.74
C LEU A 115 -1.69 -25.95 -3.94
N GLY A 116 -2.33 -25.77 -5.09
CA GLY A 116 -3.04 -24.53 -5.43
C GLY A 116 -4.15 -24.23 -4.42
N GLY A 117 -5.02 -25.21 -4.15
CA GLY A 117 -6.08 -25.04 -3.16
C GLY A 117 -5.56 -24.86 -1.74
N SER A 118 -4.49 -25.57 -1.35
CA SER A 118 -3.87 -25.39 -0.03
C SER A 118 -3.34 -23.97 0.19
N VAL A 119 -2.72 -23.39 -0.84
CA VAL A 119 -2.22 -22.00 -0.80
C VAL A 119 -3.38 -21.02 -0.70
N VAL A 120 -4.43 -21.20 -1.50
CA VAL A 120 -5.62 -20.33 -1.45
C VAL A 120 -6.21 -20.33 -0.04
N MET A 121 -6.43 -21.50 0.56
CA MET A 121 -6.99 -21.59 1.92
C MET A 121 -6.18 -20.77 2.94
N ARG A 122 -4.84 -20.82 2.88
CA ARG A 122 -3.99 -20.02 3.77
C ARG A 122 -4.03 -18.53 3.48
N LEU A 123 -4.04 -18.13 2.21
CA LEU A 123 -4.11 -16.70 1.84
C LEU A 123 -5.44 -16.05 2.24
N VAL A 124 -6.49 -16.85 2.42
CA VAL A 124 -7.81 -16.38 2.86
C VAL A 124 -8.07 -16.55 4.37
N GLU A 125 -7.17 -17.18 5.14
CA GLU A 125 -7.33 -17.33 6.60
C GLU A 125 -7.51 -15.99 7.32
N SER A 126 -6.88 -14.94 6.80
CA SER A 126 -6.95 -13.58 7.34
C SER A 126 -8.21 -12.81 6.94
N LEU A 127 -9.04 -13.34 6.04
CA LEU A 127 -10.23 -12.65 5.57
C LEU A 127 -11.38 -12.77 6.59
N PRO A 128 -12.19 -11.71 6.76
CA PRO A 128 -13.44 -11.81 7.49
C PRO A 128 -14.36 -12.86 6.86
N LYS A 129 -14.81 -13.83 7.65
CA LYS A 129 -15.72 -14.89 7.21
C LYS A 129 -17.16 -14.38 7.19
N ALA A 130 -17.95 -14.86 6.24
CA ALA A 130 -19.39 -14.56 6.11
C ALA A 130 -19.73 -13.06 5.95
N GLN A 131 -18.82 -12.26 5.38
CA GLN A 131 -19.03 -10.83 5.10
C GLN A 131 -19.12 -10.52 3.60
N ASN A 132 -19.72 -11.42 2.81
CA ASN A 132 -19.84 -11.28 1.35
C ASN A 132 -18.49 -11.08 0.63
N ILE A 133 -17.39 -11.53 1.22
CA ILE A 133 -16.06 -11.46 0.62
C ILE A 133 -16.01 -12.38 -0.60
N LYS A 134 -15.48 -11.86 -1.71
CA LYS A 134 -15.37 -12.55 -3.00
C LYS A 134 -13.91 -12.70 -3.40
N CYS A 135 -13.54 -13.93 -3.77
CA CYS A 135 -12.21 -14.27 -4.26
C CYS A 135 -12.24 -14.70 -5.73
N TYR A 136 -11.40 -14.07 -6.54
CA TYR A 136 -11.21 -14.35 -7.96
C TYR A 136 -9.86 -15.01 -8.18
N MET A 137 -9.80 -16.08 -8.97
CA MET A 137 -8.55 -16.80 -9.21
C MET A 137 -8.54 -17.47 -10.59
N ASP A 138 -7.34 -17.73 -11.10
CA ASP A 138 -7.16 -18.37 -12.40
C ASP A 138 -7.37 -19.90 -12.34
N ASN A 139 -7.16 -20.56 -13.48
CA ASN A 139 -7.31 -22.00 -13.60
C ASN A 139 -6.19 -22.83 -12.94
N TYR A 140 -5.09 -22.21 -12.52
CA TYR A 140 -4.06 -22.90 -11.74
C TYR A 140 -4.64 -23.32 -10.39
N PHE A 141 -5.34 -22.39 -9.71
CA PHE A 141 -5.93 -22.60 -8.38
C PHE A 141 -7.29 -23.29 -8.42
N THR A 142 -8.11 -23.01 -9.43
CA THR A 142 -9.53 -23.36 -9.42
C THR A 142 -9.80 -24.86 -9.47
N SER A 143 -10.70 -25.32 -8.60
CA SER A 143 -11.35 -26.63 -8.63
C SER A 143 -12.70 -26.57 -7.90
N VAL A 144 -13.65 -27.44 -8.28
CA VAL A 144 -14.96 -27.53 -7.59
C VAL A 144 -14.76 -27.81 -6.09
N LYS A 145 -13.85 -28.72 -5.73
CA LYS A 145 -13.55 -29.05 -4.32
C LYS A 145 -13.11 -27.83 -3.50
N LEU A 146 -12.20 -27.02 -4.04
CA LEU A 146 -11.75 -25.78 -3.38
C LEU A 146 -12.91 -24.81 -3.16
N PHE A 147 -13.80 -24.67 -4.13
CA PHE A 147 -14.90 -23.71 -4.06
C PHE A 147 -15.93 -24.12 -2.99
N LEU A 148 -16.15 -25.42 -2.81
CA LEU A 148 -16.95 -25.94 -1.69
C LEU A 148 -16.32 -25.60 -0.33
N GLU A 149 -15.02 -25.78 -0.16
CA GLU A 149 -14.31 -25.43 1.09
C GLU A 149 -14.36 -23.92 1.37
N LEU A 150 -14.18 -23.08 0.35
CA LEU A 150 -14.32 -21.62 0.49
C LEU A 150 -15.74 -21.23 0.90
N LYS A 151 -16.75 -21.84 0.28
CA LYS A 151 -18.16 -21.57 0.61
C LYS A 151 -18.50 -21.96 2.06
N LYS A 152 -17.98 -23.10 2.55
CA LYS A 152 -18.14 -23.54 3.95
C LYS A 152 -17.62 -22.53 4.96
N ILE A 153 -16.55 -21.80 4.64
CA ILE A 153 -16.00 -20.74 5.50
C ILE A 153 -16.59 -19.35 5.19
N GLY A 154 -17.65 -19.29 4.37
CA GLY A 154 -18.36 -18.04 4.05
C GLY A 154 -17.63 -17.12 3.09
N ILE A 155 -16.74 -17.66 2.26
CA ILE A 155 -16.04 -16.92 1.20
C ILE A 155 -16.62 -17.32 -0.16
N LEU A 156 -17.08 -16.33 -0.90
CA LEU A 156 -17.58 -16.52 -2.25
C LEU A 156 -16.41 -16.56 -3.23
N ALA A 157 -16.49 -17.37 -4.27
CA ALA A 157 -15.40 -17.54 -5.22
C ALA A 157 -15.90 -17.61 -6.66
N SER A 158 -15.09 -17.09 -7.58
CA SER A 158 -15.27 -17.21 -9.03
C SER A 158 -13.90 -17.42 -9.69
N GLY A 159 -13.83 -18.26 -10.72
CA GLY A 159 -12.56 -18.51 -11.37
C GLY A 159 -12.70 -19.24 -12.69
N THR A 160 -11.69 -19.08 -13.55
CA THR A 160 -11.59 -19.91 -14.74
C THR A 160 -11.25 -21.34 -14.32
N ILE A 161 -11.91 -22.34 -14.89
CA ILE A 161 -11.70 -23.75 -14.54
C ILE A 161 -11.24 -24.55 -15.76
N ARG A 162 -10.40 -25.56 -15.56
CA ARG A 162 -10.03 -26.48 -16.65
C ARG A 162 -11.16 -27.47 -16.90
N GLY A 163 -11.41 -27.82 -18.17
CA GLY A 163 -12.48 -28.75 -18.53
C GLY A 163 -12.37 -30.14 -17.90
N ASN A 164 -11.16 -30.57 -17.52
CA ASN A 164 -10.94 -31.83 -16.79
C ASN A 164 -11.14 -31.73 -15.27
N ARG A 165 -11.58 -30.57 -14.74
CA ARG A 165 -11.81 -30.32 -13.31
C ARG A 165 -13.27 -30.06 -12.96
N LEU A 166 -14.20 -30.39 -13.86
CA LEU A 166 -15.65 -30.14 -13.71
C LEU A 166 -16.38 -31.11 -12.75
N ALA A 167 -15.64 -31.95 -12.02
CA ALA A 167 -16.18 -32.87 -11.01
C ALA A 167 -17.35 -33.76 -11.49
N GLY A 168 -17.25 -34.29 -12.72
CA GLY A 168 -18.27 -35.18 -13.30
C GLY A 168 -19.46 -34.47 -13.93
N CYS A 169 -19.49 -33.13 -13.93
CA CYS A 169 -20.53 -32.37 -14.61
C CYS A 169 -20.38 -32.45 -16.14
N VAL A 170 -21.45 -32.86 -16.82
CA VAL A 170 -21.48 -32.98 -18.29
C VAL A 170 -21.99 -31.66 -18.89
N MET A 171 -21.10 -30.96 -19.57
CA MET A 171 -21.38 -29.72 -20.30
C MET A 171 -21.33 -29.96 -21.82
N LYS A 172 -21.96 -29.09 -22.60
CA LYS A 172 -21.84 -29.08 -24.07
C LYS A 172 -20.38 -29.11 -24.50
N THR A 173 -20.06 -29.93 -25.48
CA THR A 173 -18.71 -30.08 -26.02
C THR A 173 -18.23 -28.82 -26.74
N ASP A 174 -16.91 -28.65 -26.90
CA ASP A 174 -16.34 -27.54 -27.68
C ASP A 174 -16.86 -27.48 -29.13
N LYS A 175 -17.25 -28.63 -29.70
CA LYS A 175 -17.82 -28.69 -31.05
C LYS A 175 -19.23 -28.12 -31.09
N GLU A 176 -20.05 -28.45 -30.10
CA GLU A 176 -21.42 -27.92 -29.97
C GLU A 176 -21.38 -26.41 -29.71
N MET A 177 -20.55 -25.96 -28.78
CA MET A 177 -20.36 -24.52 -28.48
C MET A 177 -19.94 -23.73 -29.73
N LYS A 178 -18.95 -24.23 -30.48
CA LYS A 178 -18.51 -23.58 -31.73
C LYS A 178 -19.60 -23.53 -32.80
N LYS A 179 -20.47 -24.55 -32.86
CA LYS A 179 -21.59 -24.60 -33.80
C LYS A 179 -22.68 -23.58 -33.44
N GLU A 180 -22.94 -23.38 -32.15
CA GLU A 180 -23.89 -22.37 -31.66
C GLU A 180 -23.38 -20.94 -31.83
N GLY A 181 -22.06 -20.77 -31.99
CA GLY A 181 -21.45 -19.51 -32.34
C GLY A 181 -20.98 -18.69 -31.14
N ARG A 182 -20.28 -17.60 -31.44
CA ARG A 182 -19.68 -16.72 -30.43
C ARG A 182 -20.77 -16.01 -29.62
N GLY A 183 -20.63 -16.02 -28.30
CA GLY A 183 -21.65 -15.52 -27.35
C GLY A 183 -22.51 -16.63 -26.75
N SER A 184 -22.55 -17.82 -27.36
CA SER A 184 -23.29 -18.96 -26.80
C SER A 184 -22.71 -19.41 -25.46
N TYR A 185 -23.57 -19.98 -24.62
CA TYR A 185 -23.20 -20.46 -23.30
C TYR A 185 -23.95 -21.75 -22.91
N ASP A 186 -23.41 -22.45 -21.93
CA ASP A 186 -24.01 -23.61 -21.28
C ASP A 186 -23.80 -23.50 -19.77
N GLU A 187 -24.88 -23.63 -19.00
CA GLU A 187 -24.85 -23.53 -17.54
C GLU A 187 -25.22 -24.87 -16.91
N ARG A 188 -24.46 -25.27 -15.89
CA ARG A 188 -24.76 -26.43 -15.05
C ARG A 188 -24.45 -26.09 -13.60
N VAL A 189 -24.99 -26.90 -12.70
CA VAL A 189 -24.64 -26.84 -11.28
C VAL A 189 -23.96 -28.16 -10.88
N SER A 190 -23.04 -28.10 -9.93
CA SER A 190 -22.42 -29.29 -9.34
C SER A 190 -23.47 -30.18 -8.67
N GLN A 191 -23.17 -31.47 -8.47
CA GLN A 191 -24.11 -32.46 -7.92
C GLN A 191 -24.71 -32.10 -6.55
N ASN A 192 -24.06 -31.21 -5.81
CA ASN A 192 -24.53 -30.73 -4.50
C ASN A 192 -25.21 -29.36 -4.57
N ASP A 193 -25.46 -28.83 -5.76
CA ASP A 193 -26.11 -27.53 -6.02
C ASP A 193 -25.37 -26.31 -5.44
N GLU A 194 -24.09 -26.45 -5.09
CA GLU A 194 -23.31 -25.41 -4.41
C GLU A 194 -22.43 -24.56 -5.35
N VAL A 195 -22.02 -25.11 -6.51
CA VAL A 195 -21.09 -24.49 -7.46
C VAL A 195 -21.73 -24.46 -8.85
N VAL A 196 -21.87 -23.26 -9.41
CA VAL A 196 -22.33 -23.05 -10.78
C VAL A 196 -21.13 -23.13 -11.73
N LEU A 197 -21.31 -23.86 -12.83
CA LEU A 197 -20.35 -24.01 -13.92
C LEU A 197 -20.95 -23.37 -15.17
N VAL A 198 -20.23 -22.42 -15.76
CA VAL A 198 -20.63 -21.75 -17.00
C VAL A 198 -19.57 -21.96 -18.05
N ARG A 199 -19.97 -22.50 -19.20
CA ARG A 199 -19.15 -22.60 -20.41
C ARG A 199 -19.61 -21.50 -21.36
N TRP A 200 -18.67 -20.69 -21.83
CA TRP A 200 -18.96 -19.57 -22.74
C TRP A 200 -18.07 -19.64 -23.98
N GLN A 201 -18.64 -19.41 -25.16
CA GLN A 201 -17.93 -19.45 -26.42
C GLN A 201 -17.50 -18.04 -26.84
N ASP A 202 -16.20 -17.74 -26.73
CA ASP A 202 -15.60 -16.56 -27.35
C ASP A 202 -14.85 -16.98 -28.64
N ASN A 203 -13.65 -16.45 -28.89
CA ASN A 203 -12.71 -17.02 -29.87
C ASN A 203 -12.34 -18.49 -29.52
N GLY A 204 -12.42 -18.84 -28.24
CA GLY A 204 -12.30 -20.20 -27.73
C GLY A 204 -13.27 -20.42 -26.56
N THR A 205 -13.43 -21.68 -26.18
CA THR A 205 -14.27 -22.05 -25.02
C THR A 205 -13.61 -21.59 -23.73
N VAL A 206 -14.35 -20.83 -22.93
CA VAL A 206 -13.98 -20.46 -21.57
C VAL A 206 -14.89 -21.22 -20.61
N ASN A 207 -14.31 -21.86 -19.59
CA ASN A 207 -15.08 -22.46 -18.51
C ASN A 207 -14.88 -21.65 -17.24
N MET A 208 -15.98 -21.34 -16.57
CA MET A 208 -16.03 -20.65 -15.29
C MET A 208 -16.62 -21.58 -14.25
N ALA A 209 -16.11 -21.48 -13.02
CA ALA A 209 -16.78 -21.97 -11.83
C ALA A 209 -17.08 -20.77 -10.92
N SER A 210 -18.18 -20.83 -10.17
CA SER A 210 -18.52 -19.83 -9.17
C SER A 210 -19.42 -20.40 -8.08
N THR A 211 -19.36 -19.84 -6.87
CA THR A 211 -20.27 -20.15 -5.77
C THR A 211 -21.41 -19.15 -5.60
N HIS A 212 -21.46 -18.09 -6.44
CA HIS A 212 -22.39 -16.98 -6.26
C HIS A 212 -22.94 -16.36 -7.55
N LEU A 213 -22.35 -16.66 -8.72
CA LEU A 213 -22.81 -16.13 -10.00
C LEU A 213 -22.87 -17.22 -11.07
N GLY A 214 -23.88 -17.13 -11.93
CA GLY A 214 -24.05 -17.98 -13.11
C GLY A 214 -24.08 -17.15 -14.39
N VAL A 215 -24.94 -17.55 -15.32
CA VAL A 215 -25.27 -16.77 -16.53
C VAL A 215 -25.90 -15.44 -16.14
N GLY A 216 -26.85 -15.46 -15.22
CA GLY A 216 -27.45 -14.27 -14.62
C GLY A 216 -27.93 -13.25 -15.65
N ASN A 217 -27.68 -11.97 -15.36
CA ASN A 217 -27.97 -10.88 -16.29
C ASN A 217 -26.90 -10.83 -17.39
N ILE A 218 -27.30 -11.23 -18.61
CA ILE A 218 -26.44 -11.18 -19.78
C ILE A 218 -26.10 -9.72 -20.09
N GLY A 219 -24.80 -9.42 -20.14
CA GLY A 219 -24.29 -8.16 -20.65
C GLY A 219 -23.56 -8.35 -21.97
N THR A 220 -22.88 -7.31 -22.44
CA THR A 220 -22.13 -7.35 -23.69
C THR A 220 -20.65 -7.03 -23.48
N VAL A 221 -19.78 -7.71 -24.22
CA VAL A 221 -18.35 -7.38 -24.29
C VAL A 221 -17.96 -7.02 -25.71
N ARG A 222 -17.29 -5.87 -25.85
CA ARG A 222 -16.79 -5.41 -27.14
C ARG A 222 -15.51 -6.16 -27.50
N ARG A 223 -15.51 -6.88 -28.61
CA ARG A 223 -14.40 -7.72 -29.06
C ARG A 223 -14.02 -7.43 -30.49
N TRP A 224 -12.72 -7.49 -30.79
CA TRP A 224 -12.27 -7.45 -32.18
C TRP A 224 -12.71 -8.74 -32.89
N SER A 225 -13.29 -8.60 -34.08
CA SER A 225 -13.59 -9.69 -34.99
C SER A 225 -12.57 -9.69 -36.11
N GLU A 226 -11.75 -10.72 -36.20
CA GLU A 226 -10.74 -10.83 -37.26
C GLU A 226 -11.37 -11.00 -38.64
N SER A 227 -12.48 -11.74 -38.73
CA SER A 227 -13.19 -11.97 -39.99
C SER A 227 -13.84 -10.71 -40.54
N GLN A 228 -14.39 -9.87 -39.67
CA GLN A 228 -15.08 -8.63 -40.08
C GLN A 228 -14.18 -7.39 -40.01
N LYS A 229 -12.99 -7.49 -39.41
CA LYS A 229 -12.06 -6.37 -39.15
C LYS A 229 -12.72 -5.19 -38.45
N VAL A 230 -13.69 -5.46 -37.57
CA VAL A 230 -14.40 -4.47 -36.75
C VAL A 230 -14.58 -4.99 -35.34
N HIS A 231 -14.89 -4.08 -34.43
CA HIS A 231 -15.37 -4.46 -33.11
C HIS A 231 -16.83 -4.88 -33.16
N VAL A 232 -17.13 -6.04 -32.59
CA VAL A 232 -18.48 -6.58 -32.44
C VAL A 232 -18.81 -6.71 -30.96
N ASP A 233 -20.09 -6.55 -30.63
CA ASP A 233 -20.60 -6.79 -29.28
C ASP A 233 -21.05 -8.25 -29.18
N ILE A 234 -20.57 -8.91 -28.14
CA ILE A 234 -20.82 -10.33 -27.90
C ILE A 234 -21.51 -10.48 -26.54
N ASP A 235 -22.62 -11.23 -26.53
CA ASP A 235 -23.32 -11.59 -25.31
C ASP A 235 -22.39 -12.34 -24.36
N CYS A 236 -22.40 -11.91 -23.10
CA CYS A 236 -21.44 -12.32 -22.10
C CYS A 236 -22.16 -12.64 -20.78
N PRO A 237 -22.02 -13.86 -20.25
CA PRO A 237 -22.52 -14.25 -18.94
C PRO A 237 -22.05 -13.32 -17.82
N GLU A 238 -22.90 -13.09 -16.82
CA GLU A 238 -22.63 -12.21 -15.68
C GLU A 238 -21.34 -12.62 -14.94
N VAL A 239 -21.13 -13.92 -14.70
CA VAL A 239 -19.92 -14.44 -14.06
C VAL A 239 -18.62 -14.10 -14.81
N VAL A 240 -18.67 -14.00 -16.14
CA VAL A 240 -17.50 -13.65 -16.97
C VAL A 240 -17.23 -12.14 -16.89
N LEU A 241 -18.28 -11.32 -16.91
CA LEU A 241 -18.17 -9.87 -16.73
C LEU A 241 -17.58 -9.51 -15.36
N ASP A 242 -18.11 -10.14 -14.31
CA ASP A 242 -17.68 -9.95 -12.93
C ASP A 242 -16.22 -10.38 -12.73
N TYR A 243 -15.85 -11.56 -13.25
CA TYR A 243 -14.47 -12.03 -13.21
C TYR A 243 -13.48 -11.09 -13.90
N ASN A 244 -13.79 -10.63 -15.11
CA ASN A 244 -12.92 -9.73 -15.87
C ASN A 244 -12.70 -8.39 -15.15
N LYS A 245 -13.69 -7.95 -14.36
CA LYS A 245 -13.60 -6.70 -13.59
C LYS A 245 -12.64 -6.81 -12.39
N TYR A 246 -12.61 -7.97 -11.72
CA TYR A 246 -12.00 -8.09 -10.39
C TYR A 246 -10.75 -8.98 -10.29
N MET A 247 -10.49 -9.88 -11.24
CA MET A 247 -9.31 -10.77 -11.19
C MET A 247 -7.96 -10.03 -11.32
N GLY A 248 -7.92 -8.88 -11.99
CA GLY A 248 -6.65 -8.21 -12.35
C GLY A 248 -5.90 -7.50 -11.20
N GLY A 249 -6.21 -7.74 -9.93
CA GLY A 249 -5.57 -7.03 -8.80
C GLY A 249 -4.06 -7.30 -8.70
N VAL A 250 -3.62 -8.56 -8.81
CA VAL A 250 -2.19 -8.90 -8.77
C VAL A 250 -1.45 -8.33 -9.99
N ASP A 251 -2.04 -8.37 -11.18
CA ASP A 251 -1.47 -7.77 -12.38
C ASP A 251 -1.33 -6.24 -12.27
N LYS A 252 -2.28 -5.55 -11.60
CA LYS A 252 -2.17 -4.12 -11.31
C LYS A 252 -0.97 -3.83 -10.39
N LEU A 253 -0.76 -4.64 -9.36
CA LEU A 253 0.41 -4.49 -8.50
C LEU A 253 1.72 -4.70 -9.27
N ASP A 254 1.78 -5.74 -10.10
CA ASP A 254 2.92 -6.01 -10.99
C ASP A 254 3.21 -4.84 -11.92
N PHE A 255 2.17 -4.26 -12.51
CA PHE A 255 2.28 -3.06 -13.34
C PHE A 255 2.87 -1.89 -12.56
N ILE A 256 2.34 -1.56 -11.38
CA ILE A 256 2.83 -0.46 -10.55
C ILE A 256 4.30 -0.67 -10.15
N MET A 257 4.65 -1.87 -9.71
CA MET A 257 6.02 -2.23 -9.37
C MET A 257 6.97 -2.16 -10.58
N SER A 258 6.45 -2.28 -11.80
CA SER A 258 7.24 -2.23 -13.03
C SER A 258 7.57 -0.80 -13.51
N LEU A 259 6.86 0.22 -13.02
CA LEU A 259 7.05 1.62 -13.43
C LEU A 259 8.43 2.17 -13.05
N TYR A 260 8.82 2.04 -11.77
CA TYR A 260 10.10 2.57 -11.24
C TYR A 260 10.85 1.54 -10.38
N PRO A 261 11.23 0.39 -10.97
CA PRO A 261 11.67 -0.76 -10.21
C PRO A 261 13.11 -0.60 -9.70
N MET A 262 13.39 -1.07 -8.48
CA MET A 262 14.75 -1.10 -7.92
C MET A 262 15.59 -2.24 -8.51
N ARG A 263 15.86 -2.19 -9.83
CA ARG A 263 16.60 -3.23 -10.58
C ARG A 263 18.10 -2.97 -10.56
N THR A 264 18.77 -3.42 -9.52
CA THR A 264 20.24 -3.49 -9.55
C THR A 264 20.71 -4.92 -9.84
N ARG A 265 21.60 -5.11 -10.81
CA ARG A 265 22.18 -6.42 -11.12
C ARG A 265 22.90 -6.99 -9.89
N THR A 266 22.54 -8.22 -9.53
CA THR A 266 23.14 -8.96 -8.40
C THR A 266 23.17 -10.46 -8.70
N LYS A 267 24.19 -11.16 -8.22
CA LYS A 267 24.25 -12.63 -8.20
C LYS A 267 23.71 -13.22 -6.90
N LYS A 268 23.44 -12.39 -5.88
CA LYS A 268 22.94 -12.79 -4.57
C LYS A 268 21.42 -12.71 -4.55
N TRP A 269 20.76 -13.86 -4.47
CA TRP A 269 19.29 -13.93 -4.40
C TRP A 269 18.70 -13.16 -3.20
N PRO A 270 19.32 -13.10 -2.00
CA PRO A 270 18.74 -12.34 -0.88
C PRO A 270 18.62 -10.85 -1.20
N VAL A 271 19.69 -10.28 -1.78
CA VAL A 271 19.70 -8.87 -2.22
C VAL A 271 18.61 -8.61 -3.26
N ARG A 272 18.36 -9.56 -4.16
CA ARG A 272 17.27 -9.43 -5.15
C ARG A 272 15.89 -9.41 -4.50
N VAL A 273 15.64 -10.33 -3.56
CA VAL A 273 14.36 -10.38 -2.82
C VAL A 273 14.16 -9.13 -1.98
N ILE A 274 15.21 -8.65 -1.29
CA ILE A 274 15.15 -7.40 -0.50
C ILE A 274 14.73 -6.23 -1.39
N SER A 275 15.38 -6.02 -2.54
CA SER A 275 15.03 -4.91 -3.43
C SER A 275 13.62 -5.06 -4.04
N HIS A 276 13.18 -6.29 -4.32
CA HIS A 276 11.82 -6.55 -4.80
C HIS A 276 10.78 -6.20 -3.73
N PHE A 277 10.96 -6.66 -2.49
CA PHE A 277 10.01 -6.41 -1.41
C PHE A 277 10.05 -4.99 -0.87
N ALA A 278 11.16 -4.26 -1.03
CA ALA A 278 11.18 -2.82 -0.86
C ALA A 278 10.31 -2.10 -1.92
N SER A 279 10.32 -2.58 -3.17
CA SER A 279 9.47 -2.03 -4.24
C SER A 279 8.01 -2.41 -4.00
N PHE A 280 7.75 -3.64 -3.55
CA PHE A 280 6.42 -4.13 -3.15
C PHE A 280 5.83 -3.27 -2.04
N ALA A 281 6.58 -3.06 -0.96
CA ALA A 281 6.14 -2.23 0.16
C ALA A 281 5.86 -0.78 -0.27
N LEU A 282 6.73 -0.20 -1.09
CA LEU A 282 6.53 1.15 -1.63
C LEU A 282 5.27 1.26 -2.50
N SER A 283 5.04 0.29 -3.40
CA SER A 283 3.83 0.23 -4.22
C SER A 283 2.57 0.07 -3.36
N ASN A 284 2.64 -0.76 -2.31
CA ASN A 284 1.52 -0.94 -1.38
C ASN A 284 1.23 0.35 -0.59
N SER A 285 2.26 1.05 -0.12
CA SER A 285 2.12 2.36 0.52
C SER A 285 1.52 3.42 -0.41
N TRP A 286 1.89 3.42 -1.69
CA TRP A 286 1.31 4.35 -2.66
C TRP A 286 -0.17 4.07 -2.92
N LEU A 287 -0.54 2.78 -3.04
CA LEU A 287 -1.94 2.38 -3.18
C LEU A 287 -2.78 2.73 -1.94
N GLU A 288 -2.23 2.57 -0.74
CA GLU A 288 -2.86 3.02 0.50
C GLU A 288 -3.05 4.55 0.50
N TYR A 289 -2.00 5.30 0.15
CA TYR A 289 -2.08 6.75 -0.02
C TYR A 289 -3.18 7.18 -1.02
N LEU A 290 -3.30 6.48 -2.16
CA LEU A 290 -4.35 6.78 -3.13
C LEU A 290 -5.75 6.48 -2.58
N ARG A 291 -5.92 5.41 -1.80
CA ARG A 291 -7.20 5.13 -1.12
C ARG A 291 -7.56 6.26 -0.15
N ASP A 292 -6.61 6.70 0.66
CA ASP A 292 -6.84 7.75 1.64
C ASP A 292 -7.10 9.11 0.98
N ALA A 293 -6.37 9.43 -0.09
CA ALA A 293 -6.58 10.63 -0.89
C ALA A 293 -7.98 10.64 -1.53
N ASN A 294 -8.42 9.50 -2.10
CA ASN A 294 -9.76 9.37 -2.67
C ASN A 294 -10.85 9.50 -1.59
N LYS A 295 -10.67 8.89 -0.41
CA LYS A 295 -11.60 9.05 0.72
C LYS A 295 -11.68 10.49 1.21
N ALA A 296 -10.56 11.21 1.19
CA ALA A 296 -10.51 12.64 1.51
C ALA A 296 -11.06 13.55 0.39
N GLY A 297 -11.46 12.99 -0.75
CA GLY A 297 -12.00 13.75 -1.88
C GLY A 297 -10.97 14.58 -2.65
N LEU A 298 -9.67 14.25 -2.55
CA LEU A 298 -8.61 14.96 -3.26
C LEU A 298 -8.73 14.73 -4.78
N LEU A 299 -8.49 15.79 -5.55
CA LEU A 299 -8.47 15.67 -7.02
C LEU A 299 -7.20 14.95 -7.47
N ARG A 300 -7.27 14.21 -8.57
CA ARG A 300 -6.10 13.49 -9.13
C ARG A 300 -4.88 14.39 -9.35
N LYS A 301 -5.08 15.65 -9.73
CA LYS A 301 -4.01 16.64 -9.90
C LYS A 301 -3.30 17.03 -8.59
N GLU A 302 -3.95 16.78 -7.45
CA GLU A 302 -3.46 17.07 -6.10
C GLU A 302 -2.80 15.83 -5.46
N THR A 303 -3.02 14.66 -6.06
CA THR A 303 -2.38 13.41 -5.64
C THR A 303 -1.01 13.23 -6.27
N LEU A 304 -0.07 12.65 -5.51
CA LEU A 304 1.24 12.28 -6.02
C LEU A 304 1.12 11.07 -6.94
N ASP A 305 1.66 11.17 -8.16
CA ASP A 305 1.91 9.99 -8.97
C ASP A 305 3.00 9.10 -8.35
N MET A 306 3.18 7.89 -8.90
CA MET A 306 4.13 6.91 -8.34
C MET A 306 5.57 7.44 -8.32
N MET A 307 5.99 8.23 -9.31
CA MET A 307 7.34 8.79 -9.34
C MET A 307 7.52 9.80 -8.21
N ALA A 308 6.60 10.76 -8.12
CA ALA A 308 6.64 11.82 -7.12
C ALA A 308 6.54 11.25 -5.70
N PHE A 309 5.68 10.26 -5.48
CA PHE A 309 5.57 9.55 -4.20
C PHE A 309 6.87 8.84 -3.83
N GLN A 310 7.45 8.08 -4.76
CA GLN A 310 8.73 7.40 -4.54
C GLN A 310 9.87 8.37 -4.25
N THR A 311 9.93 9.50 -4.96
CA THR A 311 10.91 10.57 -4.72
C THR A 311 10.73 11.17 -3.34
N ASP A 312 9.50 11.44 -2.91
CA ASP A 312 9.19 11.99 -1.59
C ASP A 312 9.65 11.02 -0.48
N VAL A 313 9.29 9.74 -0.57
CA VAL A 313 9.74 8.69 0.36
C VAL A 313 11.28 8.61 0.40
N ALA A 314 11.94 8.63 -0.75
CA ALA A 314 13.40 8.60 -0.81
C ALA A 314 14.04 9.83 -0.13
N ASN A 315 13.50 11.02 -0.37
CA ASN A 315 13.96 12.25 0.26
C ASN A 315 13.77 12.22 1.78
N CYS A 316 12.62 11.73 2.26
CA CYS A 316 12.37 11.54 3.68
C CYS A 316 13.44 10.63 4.29
N LEU A 317 13.64 9.43 3.73
CA LEU A 317 14.63 8.46 4.25
C LEU A 317 16.08 8.98 4.22
N LEU A 318 16.45 9.73 3.17
CA LEU A 318 17.77 10.35 3.06
C LEU A 318 18.00 11.47 4.08
N ASN A 319 16.93 12.13 4.52
CA ASN A 319 16.99 13.23 5.49
C ASN A 319 16.83 12.74 6.94
N SER A 320 16.17 11.60 7.19
CA SER A 320 15.98 11.04 8.53
C SER A 320 17.28 10.72 9.27
N ASN A 321 18.34 10.33 8.54
CA ASN A 321 19.62 9.87 9.11
C ASN A 321 20.77 10.88 9.00
N LYS A 322 20.50 12.15 8.65
CA LYS A 322 21.53 13.18 8.69
C LYS A 322 21.75 13.62 10.14
N PRO A 323 22.94 13.41 10.74
CA PRO A 323 23.26 14.07 12.01
C PRO A 323 23.08 15.58 11.78
N GLN A 324 22.46 16.27 12.74
CA GLN A 324 22.39 17.74 12.70
C GLN A 324 23.80 18.27 12.46
N LYS A 325 24.06 18.85 11.29
CA LYS A 325 25.32 19.56 11.06
C LYS A 325 25.43 20.61 12.17
N LYS A 326 26.56 20.64 12.91
CA LYS A 326 26.90 21.80 13.74
C LYS A 326 26.80 23.03 12.83
N ARG A 327 25.92 23.96 13.19
CA ARG A 327 25.55 25.14 12.39
C ARG A 327 26.81 25.91 12.00
N GLY A 328 27.18 25.84 10.72
CA GLY A 328 27.76 26.97 10.01
C GLY A 328 26.62 27.83 9.43
N ARG A 329 26.94 29.04 8.98
CA ARG A 329 26.00 30.04 8.43
C ARG A 329 24.99 29.39 7.46
N PRO A 330 23.67 29.62 7.59
CA PRO A 330 22.68 28.89 6.80
C PRO A 330 22.77 29.26 5.32
N SER A 331 22.79 28.24 4.45
CA SER A 331 22.38 28.37 3.06
C SER A 331 20.95 27.85 2.92
N ASN A 332 20.07 28.64 2.29
CA ASN A 332 18.72 28.21 1.88
C ASN A 332 18.82 26.92 1.04
N ASP A 333 18.26 25.79 1.49
CA ASP A 333 17.15 25.11 0.78
C ASP A 333 16.65 23.77 1.40
N ASN A 334 15.36 23.49 1.15
CA ASN A 334 14.70 22.18 0.94
C ASN A 334 14.20 21.24 2.07
N SER A 335 14.01 21.66 3.32
CA SER A 335 13.23 20.85 4.30
C SER A 335 11.81 21.36 4.59
N ARG A 336 11.28 22.28 3.78
CA ARG A 336 10.08 23.09 4.07
C ARG A 336 8.74 22.54 3.52
N THR A 337 8.73 21.42 2.80
CA THR A 337 7.63 21.10 1.88
C THR A 337 6.37 20.54 2.54
N VAL A 338 6.47 19.76 3.62
CA VAL A 338 5.29 19.12 4.24
C VAL A 338 4.48 20.10 5.10
N LYS A 339 5.14 20.98 5.86
CA LYS A 339 4.46 21.99 6.70
C LYS A 339 3.85 23.13 5.87
N LYS A 340 4.42 23.45 4.71
CA LYS A 340 3.85 24.44 3.78
C LYS A 340 2.53 24.00 3.16
N LYS A 341 2.29 22.71 2.93
CA LYS A 341 1.05 22.29 2.24
C LYS A 341 -0.22 22.49 3.07
N LEU A 342 -0.18 22.28 4.39
CA LEU A 342 -1.37 22.45 5.23
C LEU A 342 -1.72 23.93 5.45
N LEU A 343 -0.71 24.78 5.67
CA LEU A 343 -0.92 26.19 6.05
C LEU A 343 -0.86 27.18 4.87
N ALA A 344 -0.39 26.78 3.69
CA ALA A 344 -0.20 27.71 2.55
C ALA A 344 -1.00 27.39 1.27
N LEU A 345 -1.66 26.22 1.14
CA LEU A 345 -2.36 25.83 -0.11
C LEU A 345 -3.90 25.88 -0.04
N THR A 346 -4.47 26.06 1.14
CA THR A 346 -5.90 26.36 1.33
C THR A 346 -6.08 27.86 1.60
N PRO A 347 -7.28 28.45 1.39
CA PRO A 347 -7.52 29.83 1.82
C PRO A 347 -7.08 29.95 3.27
N GLN A 348 -6.09 30.81 3.55
CA GLN A 348 -5.23 30.78 4.74
C GLN A 348 -6.01 30.59 6.06
N GLN A 349 -7.23 31.09 6.15
CA GLN A 349 -8.06 31.02 7.35
C GLN A 349 -8.71 29.64 7.62
N LYS A 350 -9.02 28.81 6.61
CA LYS A 350 -9.73 27.53 6.82
C LYS A 350 -8.85 26.44 7.43
N ALA A 351 -7.59 26.35 7.02
CA ALA A 351 -6.65 25.37 7.57
C ALA A 351 -6.14 25.74 8.97
N TRP A 352 -6.05 27.04 9.27
CA TRP A 352 -5.66 27.52 10.59
C TRP A 352 -6.68 27.09 11.64
N GLY A 353 -7.98 27.20 11.32
CA GLY A 353 -9.07 26.71 12.18
C GLY A 353 -9.06 25.19 12.42
N MET A 354 -8.38 24.39 11.59
CA MET A 354 -8.19 22.96 11.82
C MET A 354 -6.89 22.64 12.57
N PHE A 355 -5.85 23.45 12.38
CA PHE A 355 -4.54 23.24 12.98
C PHE A 355 -4.44 23.78 14.41
N ALA A 356 -5.07 24.91 14.72
CA ALA A 356 -5.09 25.49 16.06
C ALA A 356 -5.69 24.54 17.12
N PRO A 357 -6.82 23.86 16.88
CA PRO A 357 -7.35 22.86 17.82
C PRO A 357 -6.35 21.73 18.15
N LEU A 358 -5.57 21.26 17.17
CA LEU A 358 -4.56 20.22 17.41
C LEU A 358 -3.43 20.70 18.32
N LEU A 359 -3.01 21.96 18.17
CA LEU A 359 -2.05 22.57 19.09
C LEU A 359 -2.66 22.81 20.47
N ASN A 360 -3.92 23.22 20.53
CA ASN A 360 -4.66 23.35 21.80
C ASN A 360 -4.72 22.01 22.53
N ASP A 361 -5.01 20.91 21.84
CA ASP A 361 -5.04 19.58 22.43
C ASP A 361 -3.65 19.14 22.93
N LEU A 362 -2.60 19.43 22.16
CA LEU A 362 -1.22 19.20 22.58
C LEU A 362 -0.86 20.01 23.84
N PHE A 363 -1.21 21.30 23.90
CA PHE A 363 -0.92 22.15 25.05
C PHE A 363 -1.73 21.74 26.27
N LYS A 364 -3.02 21.41 26.11
CA LYS A 364 -3.86 20.86 27.19
C LYS A 364 -3.28 19.57 27.76
N PHE A 365 -2.81 18.67 26.90
CA PHE A 365 -2.16 17.43 27.33
C PHE A 365 -0.87 17.71 28.10
N LEU A 366 -0.06 18.65 27.61
CA LEU A 366 1.24 18.98 28.21
C LEU A 366 1.13 19.82 29.50
N ALA A 367 0.10 20.63 29.64
CA ALA A 367 -0.06 21.58 30.75
C ALA A 367 0.14 20.96 32.15
N PRO A 368 -0.53 19.85 32.54
CA PRO A 368 -0.32 19.27 33.86
C PRO A 368 1.07 18.65 34.02
N LEU A 369 1.65 18.12 32.93
CA LEU A 369 2.97 17.49 32.94
C LEU A 369 4.10 18.52 33.08
N LEU A 370 3.95 19.68 32.45
CA LEU A 370 4.97 20.73 32.44
C LEU A 370 4.94 21.65 33.67
N ARG A 371 3.91 21.57 34.52
CA ARG A 371 3.89 22.27 35.82
C ARG A 371 4.85 21.66 36.84
N ILE A 372 5.29 20.41 36.62
CA ILE A 372 6.25 19.72 37.48
C ILE A 372 7.66 20.19 37.12
N VAL A 373 8.45 20.56 38.12
CA VAL A 373 9.82 21.09 37.93
C VAL A 373 10.78 20.00 37.41
N ASP A 374 10.64 18.77 37.91
CA ASP A 374 11.44 17.62 37.48
C ASP A 374 10.70 16.80 36.41
N LEU A 375 11.03 17.07 35.15
CA LEU A 375 10.42 16.39 34.01
C LEU A 375 11.13 15.06 33.72
N GLU A 376 10.36 13.98 33.60
CA GLU A 376 10.88 12.69 33.13
C GLU A 376 11.42 12.78 31.69
N ASN A 377 12.38 11.92 31.34
CA ASN A 377 13.01 11.91 30.01
C ASN A 377 12.02 11.88 28.83
N PRO A 378 10.91 11.12 28.85
CA PRO A 378 9.92 11.14 27.77
C PRO A 378 9.23 12.51 27.63
N ILE A 379 8.93 13.17 28.75
CA ILE A 379 8.27 14.48 28.79
C ILE A 379 9.23 15.56 28.28
N GLN A 380 10.52 15.48 28.63
CA GLN A 380 11.54 16.38 28.09
C GLN A 380 11.68 16.27 26.57
N LEU A 381 11.55 15.05 26.02
CA LEU A 381 11.59 14.84 24.58
C LEU A 381 10.36 15.46 23.90
N LEU A 382 9.18 15.30 24.51
CA LEU A 382 7.94 15.89 24.01
C LEU A 382 7.99 17.42 24.07
N TYR A 383 8.46 18.00 25.18
CA TYR A 383 8.68 19.45 25.33
C TYR A 383 9.63 20.00 24.25
N LYS A 384 10.78 19.34 24.00
CA LYS A 384 11.71 19.71 22.93
C LYS A 384 11.09 19.59 21.54
N GLY A 385 10.23 18.60 21.33
CA GLY A 385 9.43 18.45 20.10
C GLY A 385 8.49 19.63 19.90
N THR A 386 7.73 19.99 20.93
CA THR A 386 6.79 21.12 20.92
C THR A 386 7.49 22.45 20.65
N LEU A 387 8.63 22.72 21.30
CA LEU A 387 9.45 23.90 21.02
C LEU A 387 9.90 23.98 19.56
N ARG A 388 10.26 22.86 18.95
CA ARG A 388 10.64 22.82 17.51
C ARG A 388 9.44 23.10 16.61
N VAL A 389 8.25 22.65 16.99
CA VAL A 389 7.02 22.98 16.24
C VAL A 389 6.75 24.48 16.33
N LEU A 390 6.74 25.06 17.53
CA LEU A 390 6.53 26.49 17.77
C LEU A 390 7.57 27.36 17.04
N LEU A 391 8.86 27.00 17.09
CA LEU A 391 9.93 27.70 16.36
C LEU A 391 9.70 27.73 14.85
N VAL A 392 9.18 26.65 14.28
CA VAL A 392 8.87 26.59 12.85
C VAL A 392 7.66 27.47 12.54
N LEU A 393 6.63 27.46 13.39
CA LEU A 393 5.47 28.33 13.23
C LEU A 393 5.86 29.80 13.33
N LEU A 394 6.69 30.17 14.30
CA LEU A 394 7.22 31.53 14.45
C LEU A 394 7.98 31.99 13.21
N HIS A 395 8.81 31.14 12.63
CA HIS A 395 9.60 31.51 11.47
C HIS A 395 8.77 31.55 10.17
N ASP A 396 7.99 30.51 9.90
CA ASP A 396 7.36 30.32 8.58
C ASP A 396 5.90 30.84 8.53
N PHE A 397 5.22 30.93 9.68
CA PHE A 397 3.81 31.32 9.81
C PHE A 397 3.57 32.22 11.04
N PRO A 398 4.30 33.33 11.22
CA PRO A 398 4.16 34.16 12.42
C PRO A 398 2.75 34.73 12.58
N GLN A 399 2.05 35.02 11.47
CA GLN A 399 0.67 35.51 11.51
C GLN A 399 -0.28 34.49 12.16
N PHE A 400 -0.09 33.19 11.93
CA PHE A 400 -0.88 32.16 12.62
C PHE A 400 -0.66 32.20 14.13
N LEU A 401 0.57 32.39 14.59
CA LEU A 401 0.82 32.54 16.03
C LEU A 401 0.23 33.84 16.57
N CYS A 402 0.22 34.92 15.79
CA CYS A 402 -0.43 36.19 16.16
C CYS A 402 -1.94 35.99 16.34
N ASP A 403 -2.62 35.38 15.38
CA ASP A 403 -4.08 35.26 15.39
C ASP A 403 -4.59 34.35 16.54
N PHE A 404 -3.79 33.37 16.99
CA PHE A 404 -4.16 32.40 18.02
C PHE A 404 -3.35 32.53 19.33
N HIS A 405 -2.61 33.62 19.52
CA HIS A 405 -1.71 33.78 20.68
C HIS A 405 -2.46 33.66 22.02
N TYR A 406 -3.66 34.25 22.10
CA TYR A 406 -4.46 34.29 23.32
C TYR A 406 -4.82 32.86 23.77
N ASP A 407 -5.39 32.05 22.87
CA ASP A 407 -5.79 30.67 23.16
C ASP A 407 -4.59 29.80 23.55
N PHE A 408 -3.46 29.95 22.86
CA PHE A 408 -2.27 29.16 23.17
C PHE A 408 -1.67 29.54 24.52
N CYS A 409 -1.57 30.84 24.84
CA CYS A 409 -1.04 31.31 26.10
C CYS A 409 -1.93 30.91 27.29
N ASP A 410 -3.26 30.86 27.12
CA ASP A 410 -4.17 30.42 28.18
C ASP A 410 -4.00 28.92 28.54
N LEU A 411 -3.61 28.10 27.55
CA LEU A 411 -3.43 26.66 27.71
C LEU A 411 -2.02 26.25 28.18
N ILE A 412 -0.99 27.05 27.90
CA ILE A 412 0.40 26.74 28.26
C ILE A 412 0.66 27.13 29.72
N ALA A 413 1.21 26.20 30.51
CA ALA A 413 1.56 26.46 31.90
C ALA A 413 2.49 27.69 32.05
N ALA A 414 2.21 28.54 33.03
CA ALA A 414 2.88 29.84 33.21
C ALA A 414 4.41 29.72 33.42
N ASN A 415 4.89 28.59 33.94
CA ASN A 415 6.32 28.32 34.11
C ASN A 415 7.04 27.96 32.79
N CYS A 416 6.32 27.72 31.69
CA CYS A 416 6.88 27.43 30.37
C CYS A 416 7.27 28.70 29.60
N ILE A 417 8.13 29.53 30.20
CA ILE A 417 8.52 30.86 29.68
C ILE A 417 9.00 30.81 28.23
N GLN A 418 9.77 29.79 27.86
CA GLN A 418 10.30 29.67 26.50
C GLN A 418 9.20 29.43 25.46
N MET A 419 8.15 28.66 25.80
CA MET A 419 7.04 28.43 24.88
C MET A 419 6.19 29.70 24.72
N HIS A 420 5.91 30.40 25.82
CA HIS A 420 5.24 31.70 25.81
C HIS A 420 6.00 32.71 24.95
N ASN A 421 7.31 32.85 25.15
CA ASN A 421 8.11 33.79 24.36
C ASN A 421 8.10 33.48 22.87
N LEU A 422 8.07 32.20 22.45
CA LEU A 422 8.01 31.86 21.03
C LEU A 422 6.70 32.28 20.37
N ILE A 423 5.59 32.24 21.11
CA ILE A 423 4.28 32.64 20.61
C ILE A 423 4.17 34.16 20.61
N LEU A 424 4.51 34.79 21.73
CA LEU A 424 4.37 36.24 21.93
C LEU A 424 5.43 37.07 21.19
N SER A 425 6.51 36.46 20.71
CA SER A 425 7.48 37.11 19.81
C SER A 425 7.05 37.07 18.34
N ALA A 426 5.92 36.44 18.01
CA ALA A 426 5.39 36.46 16.65
C ALA A 426 4.81 37.84 16.34
N PHE A 427 5.12 38.36 15.14
CA PHE A 427 4.55 39.60 14.62
C PHE A 427 4.35 39.48 13.10
N PRO A 428 3.45 40.25 12.49
CA PRO A 428 3.19 40.18 11.05
C PRO A 428 4.46 40.41 10.21
N GLN A 429 4.71 39.58 9.19
CA GLN A 429 5.96 39.64 8.39
C GLN A 429 6.19 40.97 7.65
N HIS A 430 5.13 41.75 7.43
CA HIS A 430 5.22 43.04 6.76
C HIS A 430 5.49 44.20 7.73
N MET A 431 5.36 43.97 9.05
CA MET A 431 5.66 44.95 10.08
C MET A 431 7.16 45.02 10.33
N ARG A 432 7.71 46.24 10.47
CA ARG A 432 9.10 46.46 10.85
C ARG A 432 9.14 47.01 12.26
N LEU A 433 9.57 46.19 13.21
CA LEU A 433 9.73 46.62 14.59
C LEU A 433 10.95 47.56 14.71
N PRO A 434 10.81 48.73 15.38
CA PRO A 434 11.96 49.57 15.67
C PRO A 434 12.91 48.85 16.64
N ASP A 435 14.22 49.12 16.53
CA ASP A 435 15.20 48.57 17.47
C ASP A 435 14.96 49.17 18.87
N PRO A 436 14.66 48.34 19.90
CA PRO A 436 14.41 48.81 21.25
C PRO A 436 15.56 49.60 21.89
N PHE A 437 16.78 49.46 21.37
CA PHE A 437 17.97 50.15 21.88
C PHE A 437 18.26 51.48 21.14
N THR A 438 17.38 51.91 20.24
CA THR A 438 17.51 53.20 19.55
C THR A 438 17.40 54.36 20.54
N SER A 439 18.40 55.24 20.58
CA SER A 439 18.39 56.41 21.45
C SER A 439 17.24 57.35 21.11
N ASN A 440 16.49 57.78 22.14
CA ASN A 440 15.33 58.67 22.03
C ASN A 440 14.19 58.12 21.14
N LEU A 441 14.00 56.80 21.07
CA LEU A 441 12.84 56.20 20.40
C LEU A 441 11.52 56.69 21.02
N LYS A 442 10.71 57.41 20.24
CA LYS A 442 9.37 57.84 20.64
C LYS A 442 8.35 56.78 20.22
N VAL A 443 7.94 55.92 21.15
CA VAL A 443 6.98 54.83 20.88
C VAL A 443 5.59 55.39 20.52
N GLU A 444 5.21 56.52 21.12
CA GLU A 444 3.92 57.19 20.94
C GLU A 444 3.63 57.71 19.52
N VAL A 445 4.66 57.84 18.67
CA VAL A 445 4.51 58.31 17.27
C VAL A 445 4.53 57.17 16.25
N LEU A 446 4.61 55.91 16.69
CA LEU A 446 4.57 54.76 15.79
C LEU A 446 3.16 54.60 15.21
N PRO A 447 3.00 54.50 13.87
CA PRO A 447 1.68 54.43 13.24
C PRO A 447 0.86 53.20 13.63
N GLU A 448 1.51 52.18 14.18
CA GLU A 448 0.87 50.93 14.60
C GLU A 448 0.31 51.00 16.04
N ILE A 449 0.68 52.01 16.86
CA ILE A 449 0.23 52.10 18.26
C ILE A 449 -1.29 52.33 18.39
N THR A 450 -1.91 52.93 17.37
CA THR A 450 -3.35 53.20 17.32
C THR A 450 -4.15 52.05 16.71
N GLN A 451 -3.50 50.95 16.31
CA GLN A 451 -4.14 49.79 15.68
C GLN A 451 -4.29 48.67 16.71
N ALA A 452 -5.49 48.09 16.81
CA ALA A 452 -5.69 46.89 17.61
C ALA A 452 -4.99 45.70 16.93
N PRO A 453 -4.34 44.81 17.72
CA PRO A 453 -3.65 43.62 17.19
C PRO A 453 -4.61 42.59 16.59
#